data_AF-A0A3B1D0T4-F1
#
_entry.id   AF-A0A3B1D0T4-F1
#
_cell.length_a   1.000
_cell.length_b   1.000
_cell.length_c   1.000
_cell.angle_alpha   90.00
_cell.angle_beta   90.00
_cell.angle_gamma   90.00
#
_symmetry.space_group_name_H-M   'P 1'
#
loop_
_entity.id
_entity.type
_entity.pdbx_description
1 polymer ?
#
loop_
_entity_poly.entity_id
_entity_poly.type
_entity_poly.pdbx_seq_one_letter_code
_entity_poly.pdbx_strand_id
1 'polypeptide(L)'
;MRYFIFIDDLSFLPMIARLADSSDEMVVISIGERRHSEKRRMPGRLLEWEEPSAKKISDLDIKSADRVILSTTNSSIYKKIVGTFSGFDPSPPILVINNGEQFHPEITGPSVSNIDLGFLAKKQINREWGVIEARRKAFQLRNILAGGEKVMILTQNDPDPDAIASAMAVQALIKKNCQSAQICTFGKVARHENIAMMRLLKIRIRTITQEHIKEFDRMVIVDVQPPYFKNKQLGRVDAVIDHHPYPGKYEALFKDLNI
;
A
#
# COMPACT_ATOMS: atom_id res chain seq x y z
N MET A 1 27.92 -15.80 8.20
CA MET A 1 27.81 -16.15 6.76
C MET A 1 28.61 -15.15 5.95
N ARG A 2 29.11 -15.49 4.76
CA ARG A 2 29.87 -14.55 3.93
C ARG A 2 29.03 -14.08 2.74
N TYR A 3 29.02 -12.77 2.52
CA TYR A 3 28.34 -12.13 1.40
C TYR A 3 29.36 -11.50 0.45
N PHE A 4 29.22 -11.79 -0.83
CA PHE A 4 29.98 -11.16 -1.91
C PHE A 4 29.03 -10.29 -2.73
N ILE A 5 29.19 -8.97 -2.65
CA ILE A 5 28.25 -8.01 -3.22
C ILE A 5 28.91 -7.32 -4.41
N PHE A 6 28.47 -7.66 -5.62
CA PHE A 6 28.88 -7.02 -6.86
C PHE A 6 27.94 -5.86 -7.17
N ILE A 7 28.47 -4.64 -7.19
CA ILE A 7 27.66 -3.42 -7.29
C ILE A 7 28.32 -2.34 -8.15
N ASP A 8 27.56 -1.69 -9.02
CA ASP A 8 28.02 -0.53 -9.81
C ASP A 8 27.54 0.83 -9.25
N ASP A 9 26.49 0.83 -8.43
CA ASP A 9 25.99 1.99 -7.69
C ASP A 9 26.04 1.79 -6.17
N LEU A 10 27.09 2.31 -5.53
CA LEU A 10 27.30 2.25 -4.08
C LEU A 10 26.19 2.93 -3.25
N SER A 11 25.30 3.73 -3.85
CA SER A 11 24.18 4.34 -3.14
C SER A 11 23.19 3.32 -2.56
N PHE A 12 23.12 2.11 -3.13
CA PHE A 12 22.28 1.01 -2.64
C PHE A 12 22.93 0.17 -1.54
N LEU A 13 24.24 0.32 -1.30
CA LEU A 13 24.94 -0.51 -0.32
C LEU A 13 24.34 -0.40 1.10
N PRO A 14 23.95 0.77 1.63
CA PRO A 14 23.33 0.86 2.96
C PRO A 14 22.05 0.02 3.09
N MET A 15 21.30 -0.15 2.00
CA MET A 15 20.11 -1.00 1.97
C MET A 15 20.51 -2.47 1.92
N ILE A 16 21.44 -2.86 1.04
CA ILE A 16 21.91 -4.25 0.92
C ILE A 16 22.56 -4.72 2.23
N ALA A 17 23.31 -3.84 2.90
CA ALA A 17 23.96 -4.16 4.16
C ALA A 17 23.00 -4.45 5.32
N ARG A 18 21.73 -4.03 5.21
CA ARG A 18 20.70 -4.40 6.18
C ARG A 18 20.20 -5.84 6.02
N LEU A 19 20.60 -6.53 4.95
CA LEU A 19 20.26 -7.94 4.72
C LEU A 19 21.18 -8.90 5.48
N ALA A 20 22.34 -8.42 5.93
CA ALA A 20 23.33 -9.20 6.66
C ALA A 20 23.20 -8.95 8.17
N ASP A 21 23.39 -10.00 8.97
CA ASP A 21 23.46 -9.88 10.43
C ASP A 21 24.81 -9.27 10.85
N SER A 22 24.90 -8.74 12.07
CA SER A 22 26.14 -8.10 12.57
C SER A 22 27.35 -9.03 12.63
N SER A 23 27.14 -10.36 12.65
CA SER A 23 28.18 -11.39 12.65
C SER A 23 28.58 -11.86 11.24
N ASP A 24 27.93 -11.36 10.20
CA ASP A 24 28.22 -11.75 8.82
C ASP A 24 29.43 -11.01 8.26
N GLU A 25 30.22 -11.71 7.45
CA GLU A 25 31.31 -11.11 6.70
C GLU A 25 30.79 -10.59 5.37
N MET A 26 31.15 -9.35 5.03
CA MET A 26 30.76 -8.73 3.77
C MET A 26 32.00 -8.34 2.98
N VAL A 27 32.05 -8.77 1.72
CA VAL A 27 33.01 -8.33 0.72
C VAL A 27 32.24 -7.60 -0.36
N VAL A 28 32.46 -6.30 -0.47
CA VAL A 28 31.82 -5.43 -1.46
C VAL A 28 32.78 -5.25 -2.62
N ILE A 29 32.34 -5.62 -3.83
CA ILE A 29 33.06 -5.46 -5.08
C ILE A 29 32.37 -4.34 -5.85
N SER A 30 32.96 -3.15 -5.82
CA SER A 30 32.52 -2.01 -6.62
C SER A 30 33.01 -2.20 -8.06
N ILE A 31 32.11 -2.12 -9.03
CA ILE A 31 32.41 -2.33 -10.45
C ILE A 31 32.22 -1.02 -11.24
N GLY A 32 33.18 -0.66 -12.08
CA GLY A 32 33.11 0.49 -12.99
C GLY A 32 33.85 1.74 -12.50
N GLU A 33 33.70 2.83 -13.25
CA GLU A 33 34.42 4.09 -12.99
C GLU A 33 33.88 4.83 -11.77
N ARG A 34 34.80 5.37 -10.95
CA ARG A 34 34.50 6.12 -9.72
C ARG A 34 33.46 7.21 -9.97
N ARG A 35 32.29 7.08 -9.34
CA ARG A 35 31.57 8.26 -8.85
C ARG A 35 32.03 8.49 -7.42
N HIS A 36 32.77 9.59 -7.21
CA HIS A 36 33.31 10.08 -5.93
C HIS A 36 32.63 9.48 -4.69
N SER A 37 33.31 8.59 -3.96
CA SER A 37 32.89 8.25 -2.60
C SER A 37 33.55 9.21 -1.61
N GLU A 38 32.71 10.08 -1.05
CA GLU A 38 32.94 10.66 0.28
C GLU A 38 33.31 9.54 1.25
N LYS A 39 34.15 9.84 2.25
CA LYS A 39 34.56 8.94 3.34
C LYS A 39 33.35 8.38 4.11
N ARG A 40 32.62 7.42 3.56
CA ARG A 40 31.55 6.68 4.21
C ARG A 40 32.15 5.45 4.87
N ARG A 41 31.83 5.21 6.15
CA ARG A 41 32.10 3.92 6.78
C ARG A 41 31.29 2.87 6.04
N MET A 42 31.99 1.96 5.37
CA MET A 42 31.38 0.87 4.60
C MET A 42 31.31 -0.38 5.48
N PRO A 43 30.24 -1.17 5.40
CA PRO A 43 30.19 -2.47 6.03
C PRO A 43 31.09 -3.45 5.27
N GLY A 44 32.01 -4.11 5.99
CA GLY A 44 32.89 -5.12 5.43
C GLY A 44 34.10 -4.60 4.65
N ARG A 45 34.69 -5.47 3.81
CA ARG A 45 35.88 -5.20 2.99
C ARG A 45 35.46 -4.72 1.60
N LEU A 46 36.04 -3.61 1.14
CA LEU A 46 35.81 -3.07 -0.21
C LEU A 46 36.92 -3.50 -1.18
N LEU A 47 36.54 -3.95 -2.37
CA LEU A 47 37.38 -4.22 -3.53
C LEU A 47 36.87 -3.38 -4.71
N GLU A 48 37.77 -2.75 -5.45
CA GLU A 48 37.42 -1.90 -6.60
C GLU A 48 37.89 -2.57 -7.90
N TRP A 49 36.96 -2.84 -8.81
CA TRP A 49 37.24 -3.46 -10.11
C TRP A 49 36.73 -2.57 -11.24
N GLU A 50 37.58 -2.27 -12.24
CA GLU A 50 37.11 -1.65 -13.48
C GLU A 50 36.13 -2.57 -14.22
N GLU A 51 36.49 -3.85 -14.34
CA GLU A 51 35.65 -4.89 -14.93
C GLU A 51 35.86 -6.25 -14.23
N PRO A 52 34.80 -7.07 -14.06
CA PRO A 52 34.94 -8.44 -13.56
C PRO A 52 35.59 -9.37 -14.59
N SER A 53 36.31 -10.39 -14.12
CA SER A 53 36.85 -11.47 -14.95
C SER A 53 36.79 -12.80 -14.19
N ALA A 54 36.78 -13.93 -14.90
CA ALA A 54 36.75 -15.25 -14.27
C ALA A 54 37.92 -15.46 -13.28
N LYS A 55 39.12 -14.96 -13.63
CA LYS A 55 40.29 -14.99 -12.74
C LYS A 55 40.05 -14.19 -11.45
N LYS A 56 39.60 -12.93 -11.57
CA LYS A 56 39.32 -12.08 -10.39
C LYS A 56 38.25 -12.68 -9.49
N ILE A 57 37.21 -13.30 -10.07
CA ILE A 57 36.15 -13.98 -9.32
C ILE A 57 36.69 -15.24 -8.63
N SER A 58 37.53 -16.02 -9.30
CA SER A 58 38.19 -17.20 -8.71
C SER A 58 39.10 -16.83 -7.54
N ASP A 59 39.82 -15.70 -7.63
CA ASP A 59 40.73 -15.22 -6.59
C ASP A 59 40.00 -14.82 -5.28
N LEU A 60 38.67 -14.65 -5.31
CA LEU A 60 37.86 -14.37 -4.12
C LEU A 60 37.57 -15.60 -3.26
N ASP A 61 37.85 -16.81 -3.78
CA ASP A 61 37.63 -18.09 -3.09
C ASP A 61 36.18 -18.28 -2.57
N ILE A 62 35.21 -17.90 -3.41
CA ILE A 62 33.77 -18.02 -3.12
C ILE A 62 33.38 -19.50 -3.13
N LYS A 63 32.76 -19.96 -2.04
CA LYS A 63 32.26 -21.32 -1.84
C LYS A 63 30.76 -21.39 -2.05
N SER A 64 30.23 -22.60 -2.24
CA SER A 64 28.80 -22.85 -2.42
C SER A 64 27.91 -22.45 -1.23
N ALA A 65 28.48 -22.36 -0.03
CA ALA A 65 27.78 -21.89 1.18
C ALA A 65 27.74 -20.35 1.32
N ASP A 66 28.52 -19.64 0.52
CA ASP A 66 28.53 -18.18 0.52
C ASP A 66 27.37 -17.61 -0.30
N ARG A 67 26.98 -16.37 -0.02
CA ARG A 67 25.89 -15.68 -0.73
C ARG A 67 26.44 -14.63 -1.66
N VAL A 68 25.99 -14.64 -2.91
CA VAL A 68 26.33 -13.62 -3.89
C VAL A 68 25.14 -12.68 -4.06
N ILE A 69 25.38 -11.38 -4.00
CA ILE A 69 24.40 -10.35 -4.36
C ILE A 69 24.95 -9.58 -5.56
N LEU A 70 24.14 -9.43 -6.60
CA LEU A 70 24.49 -8.71 -7.81
C LEU A 70 23.50 -7.59 -8.05
N SER A 71 23.97 -6.35 -8.04
CA SER A 71 23.19 -5.14 -8.32
C SER A 71 23.92 -4.32 -9.37
N THR A 72 23.51 -4.45 -10.63
CA THR A 72 24.15 -3.76 -11.76
C THR A 72 23.08 -3.32 -12.76
N THR A 73 23.22 -2.12 -13.32
CA THR A 73 22.41 -1.68 -14.47
C THR A 73 23.04 -2.15 -15.79
N ASN A 74 24.34 -2.48 -15.77
CA ASN A 74 25.01 -3.02 -16.95
C ASN A 74 24.68 -4.51 -17.20
N SER A 75 23.87 -4.77 -18.22
CA SER A 75 23.44 -6.13 -18.62
C SER A 75 24.59 -7.03 -19.09
N SER A 76 25.68 -6.47 -19.61
CA SER A 76 26.87 -7.23 -20.01
C SER A 76 27.66 -7.72 -18.80
N ILE A 77 27.82 -6.86 -17.78
CA ILE A 77 28.44 -7.20 -16.50
C ILE A 77 27.60 -8.26 -15.79
N TYR A 78 26.27 -8.11 -15.80
CA TYR A 78 25.34 -9.12 -15.30
C TYR A 78 25.58 -10.49 -15.93
N LYS A 79 25.54 -10.57 -17.27
CA LYS A 79 25.74 -11.82 -18.02
C LYS A 79 27.08 -12.47 -17.71
N LYS A 80 28.14 -11.67 -17.60
CA LYS A 80 29.49 -12.13 -17.31
C LYS A 80 29.61 -12.74 -15.90
N ILE A 81 29.07 -12.07 -14.89
CA ILE A 81 29.16 -12.53 -13.50
C ILE A 81 28.32 -13.79 -13.28
N VAL A 82 27.04 -13.77 -13.67
CA VAL A 82 26.18 -14.94 -13.48
C VAL A 82 26.67 -16.12 -14.31
N GLY A 83 27.09 -15.89 -15.56
CA GLY A 83 27.69 -16.93 -16.40
C GLY A 83 28.94 -17.56 -15.79
N THR A 84 29.78 -16.76 -15.10
CA THR A 84 30.96 -17.28 -14.39
C THR A 84 30.55 -18.20 -13.24
N PHE A 85 29.58 -17.79 -12.41
CA PHE A 85 29.14 -18.61 -11.27
C PHE A 85 28.31 -19.82 -11.68
N SER A 86 27.60 -19.78 -12.81
CA SER A 86 26.92 -20.96 -13.36
C SER A 86 27.89 -22.07 -13.77
N GLY A 87 29.17 -21.75 -13.99
CA GLY A 87 30.23 -22.73 -14.24
C GLY A 87 30.82 -23.37 -12.98
N PHE A 88 30.41 -22.93 -11.78
CA PHE A 88 30.87 -23.50 -10.51
C PHE A 88 30.01 -24.73 -10.16
N ASP A 89 30.64 -25.79 -9.65
CA ASP A 89 29.96 -26.98 -9.16
C ASP A 89 30.42 -27.32 -7.72
N PRO A 90 29.59 -27.07 -6.68
CA PRO A 90 28.26 -26.46 -6.73
C PRO A 90 28.30 -24.93 -6.81
N SER A 91 27.37 -24.35 -7.58
CA SER A 91 27.21 -22.89 -7.71
C SER A 91 26.66 -22.27 -6.42
N PRO A 92 27.22 -21.13 -5.93
CA PRO A 92 26.68 -20.43 -4.77
C PRO A 92 25.28 -19.86 -5.06
N PRO A 93 24.43 -19.67 -4.04
CA PRO A 93 23.19 -18.92 -4.18
C PRO A 93 23.47 -17.45 -4.57
N ILE A 94 22.82 -17.00 -5.64
CA ILE A 94 22.96 -15.67 -6.25
C ILE A 94 21.62 -14.95 -6.21
N LEU A 95 21.59 -13.80 -5.54
CA LEU A 95 20.48 -12.88 -5.54
C LEU A 95 20.78 -11.67 -6.44
N VAL A 96 19.97 -11.49 -7.46
CA VAL A 96 20.04 -10.36 -8.37
C VAL A 96 19.07 -9.29 -7.91
N ILE A 97 19.55 -8.06 -7.73
CA ILE A 97 18.76 -6.91 -7.30
C ILE A 97 18.72 -5.92 -8.47
N ASN A 98 17.52 -5.75 -9.04
CA ASN A 98 17.28 -4.85 -10.16
C ASN A 98 16.55 -3.59 -9.67
N ASN A 99 16.84 -2.45 -10.31
CA ASN A 99 16.26 -1.15 -9.96
C ASN A 99 15.35 -0.58 -11.09
N GLY A 100 14.52 -1.44 -11.69
CA GLY A 100 13.47 -1.02 -12.64
C GLY A 100 13.85 -0.94 -14.12
N GLU A 101 15.06 -1.34 -14.51
CA GLU A 101 15.39 -1.62 -15.93
C GLU A 101 14.92 -3.02 -16.33
N GLN A 102 14.67 -3.23 -17.63
CA GLN A 102 14.19 -4.51 -18.18
C GLN A 102 15.13 -5.65 -17.75
N PHE A 103 14.66 -6.43 -16.77
CA PHE A 103 15.30 -7.69 -16.41
C PHE A 103 15.40 -8.56 -17.66
N HIS A 104 16.61 -9.01 -17.99
CA HIS A 104 16.83 -9.97 -19.05
C HIS A 104 16.65 -11.38 -18.48
N PRO A 105 15.52 -12.07 -18.76
CA PRO A 105 15.19 -13.38 -18.17
C PRO A 105 16.09 -14.52 -18.67
N GLU A 106 17.11 -14.21 -19.48
CA GLU A 106 17.91 -15.19 -20.21
C GLU A 106 18.85 -16.02 -19.33
N ILE A 107 19.09 -15.60 -18.07
CA ILE A 107 19.86 -16.40 -17.12
C ILE A 107 18.96 -16.86 -15.99
N THR A 108 18.45 -18.07 -16.19
CA THR A 108 17.72 -18.83 -15.17
C THR A 108 18.59 -20.03 -14.80
N GLY A 109 18.75 -20.24 -13.50
CA GLY A 109 19.52 -21.36 -12.95
C GLY A 109 19.00 -21.67 -11.55
N PRO A 110 19.18 -22.91 -11.05
CA PRO A 110 18.61 -23.31 -9.76
C PRO A 110 19.16 -22.49 -8.58
N SER A 111 20.34 -21.88 -8.73
CA SER A 111 20.96 -21.03 -7.71
C SER A 111 20.72 -19.53 -7.89
N VAL A 112 19.95 -19.10 -8.91
CA VAL A 112 19.76 -17.67 -9.22
C VAL A 112 18.31 -17.25 -8.97
N SER A 113 18.11 -16.20 -8.15
CA SER A 113 16.81 -15.54 -7.96
C SER A 113 16.94 -14.04 -8.19
N ASN A 114 15.86 -13.38 -8.61
CA ASN A 114 15.83 -11.93 -8.82
C ASN A 114 14.80 -11.23 -7.93
N ILE A 115 15.11 -9.99 -7.56
CA ILE A 115 14.20 -9.05 -6.91
C ILE A 115 14.22 -7.73 -7.70
N ASP A 116 13.04 -7.26 -8.10
CA ASP A 116 12.85 -5.91 -8.64
C ASP A 116 12.46 -4.95 -7.50
N LEU A 117 13.41 -4.11 -7.10
CA LEU A 117 13.19 -3.09 -6.07
C LEU A 117 12.21 -2.02 -6.51
N GLY A 118 12.20 -1.65 -7.79
CA GLY A 118 11.28 -0.67 -8.33
C GLY A 118 9.83 -1.16 -8.21
N PHE A 119 9.60 -2.43 -8.55
CA PHE A 119 8.28 -3.05 -8.38
C PHE A 119 7.86 -3.17 -6.90
N LEU A 120 8.75 -3.64 -6.03
CA LEU A 120 8.46 -3.75 -4.59
C LEU A 120 8.20 -2.38 -3.95
N ALA A 121 9.05 -1.40 -4.25
CA ALA A 121 8.91 -0.03 -3.77
C ALA A 121 7.61 0.58 -4.29
N LYS A 122 7.29 0.44 -5.59
CA LYS A 122 6.05 0.95 -6.18
C LYS A 122 4.82 0.43 -5.45
N LYS A 123 4.76 -0.87 -5.15
CA LYS A 123 3.64 -1.48 -4.42
C LYS A 123 3.48 -0.86 -3.03
N GLN A 124 4.58 -0.74 -2.28
CA GLN A 124 4.54 -0.18 -0.92
C GLN A 124 4.24 1.32 -0.92
N ILE A 125 4.87 2.08 -1.81
CA ILE A 125 4.65 3.52 -1.97
C ILE A 125 3.20 3.81 -2.34
N ASN A 126 2.61 3.09 -3.31
CA ASN A 126 1.21 3.25 -3.68
C ASN A 126 0.25 2.94 -2.53
N ARG A 127 0.58 1.96 -1.68
CA ARG A 127 -0.17 1.68 -0.45
C ARG A 127 -0.11 2.87 0.50
N GLU A 128 1.06 3.43 0.74
CA GLU A 128 1.21 4.60 1.62
C GLU A 128 0.49 5.83 1.06
N TRP A 129 0.51 6.06 -0.26
CA TRP A 129 -0.31 7.10 -0.90
C TRP A 129 -1.81 6.90 -0.63
N GLY A 130 -2.30 5.67 -0.76
CA GLY A 130 -3.69 5.34 -0.43
C GLY A 130 -4.03 5.60 1.05
N VAL A 131 -3.13 5.25 1.97
CA VAL A 131 -3.31 5.52 3.41
C VAL A 131 -3.33 7.03 3.69
N ILE A 132 -2.45 7.80 3.06
CA ILE A 132 -2.42 9.27 3.19
C ILE A 132 -3.75 9.87 2.70
N GLU A 133 -4.22 9.46 1.53
CA GLU A 133 -5.46 9.99 0.95
C GLU A 133 -6.68 9.62 1.81
N ALA A 134 -6.77 8.37 2.26
CA ALA A 134 -7.84 7.94 3.17
C ALA A 134 -7.85 8.75 4.48
N ARG A 135 -6.66 9.03 5.06
CA ARG A 135 -6.55 9.88 6.26
C ARG A 135 -6.97 11.32 6.00
N ARG A 136 -6.62 11.89 4.84
CA ARG A 136 -7.03 13.25 4.44
C ARG A 136 -8.54 13.35 4.28
N LYS A 137 -9.14 12.41 3.54
CA LYS A 137 -10.60 12.30 3.37
C LYS A 137 -11.32 12.15 4.71
N ALA A 138 -10.82 11.26 5.57
CA ALA A 138 -11.35 11.08 6.91
C ALA A 138 -11.27 12.35 7.77
N PHE A 139 -10.16 13.08 7.73
CA PHE A 139 -10.01 14.35 8.43
C PHE A 139 -10.98 15.42 7.91
N GLN A 140 -11.13 15.53 6.59
CA GLN A 140 -12.07 16.46 5.97
C GLN A 140 -13.53 16.14 6.36
N LEU A 141 -13.93 14.87 6.26
CA LEU A 141 -15.26 14.41 6.67
C LEU A 141 -15.54 14.74 8.14
N ARG A 142 -14.58 14.46 9.03
CA ARG A 142 -14.71 14.82 10.46
C ARG A 142 -14.92 16.30 10.67
N ASN A 143 -14.17 17.17 9.99
CA ASN A 143 -14.30 18.61 10.15
C ASN A 143 -15.65 19.13 9.65
N ILE A 144 -16.14 18.60 8.53
CA ILE A 144 -17.46 18.98 7.99
C ILE A 144 -18.58 18.60 8.96
N LEU A 145 -18.51 17.39 9.54
CA LEU A 145 -19.53 16.88 10.45
C LEU A 145 -19.37 17.37 11.90
N ALA A 146 -18.20 17.89 12.30
CA ALA A 146 -17.95 18.41 13.65
C ALA A 146 -18.81 19.65 13.97
N GLY A 147 -19.21 20.41 12.97
CA GLY A 147 -20.06 21.59 13.13
C GLY A 147 -21.56 21.27 13.34
N GLY A 148 -21.91 20.10 13.86
CA GLY A 148 -23.28 19.69 14.18
C GLY A 148 -23.34 18.83 15.44
N GLU A 149 -24.32 19.07 16.30
CA GLU A 149 -24.54 18.29 17.52
C GLU A 149 -25.17 16.94 17.17
N LYS A 150 -26.20 16.97 16.31
CA LYS A 150 -26.91 15.80 15.78
C LYS A 150 -26.60 15.57 14.31
N VAL A 151 -25.95 14.46 14.01
CA VAL A 151 -25.61 14.02 12.65
C VAL A 151 -26.55 12.92 12.20
N MET A 152 -27.17 13.08 11.03
CA MET A 152 -27.89 12.00 10.34
C MET A 152 -26.94 11.24 9.43
N ILE A 153 -26.90 9.93 9.58
CA ILE A 153 -26.21 9.02 8.67
C ILE A 153 -27.29 8.25 7.92
N LEU A 154 -27.57 8.67 6.68
CA LEU A 154 -28.66 8.15 5.87
C LEU A 154 -28.18 7.00 4.97
N THR A 155 -28.86 5.87 5.04
CA THR A 155 -28.63 4.69 4.20
C THR A 155 -29.78 4.47 3.21
N GLN A 156 -29.66 3.46 2.35
CA GLN A 156 -30.78 2.94 1.56
C GLN A 156 -31.96 2.44 2.42
N ASN A 157 -33.12 2.18 1.78
CA ASN A 157 -34.39 1.86 2.44
C ASN A 157 -34.38 0.55 3.25
N ASP A 158 -33.67 -0.46 2.77
CA ASP A 158 -33.45 -1.75 3.45
C ASP A 158 -31.94 -1.99 3.48
N PRO A 159 -31.21 -1.32 4.40
CA PRO A 159 -29.75 -1.31 4.41
C PRO A 159 -29.19 -2.71 4.60
N ASP A 160 -28.28 -3.08 3.71
CA ASP A 160 -27.52 -4.31 3.78
C ASP A 160 -26.32 -4.19 4.74
N PRO A 161 -25.53 -5.27 4.95
CA PRO A 161 -24.40 -5.21 5.85
C PRO A 161 -23.34 -4.16 5.50
N ASP A 162 -23.20 -3.79 4.21
CA ASP A 162 -22.23 -2.76 3.79
C ASP A 162 -22.72 -1.37 4.21
N ALA A 163 -23.98 -1.03 3.91
CA ALA A 163 -24.59 0.22 4.35
C ALA A 163 -24.53 0.39 5.87
N ILE A 164 -24.80 -0.69 6.62
CA ILE A 164 -24.80 -0.69 8.08
C ILE A 164 -23.38 -0.53 8.62
N ALA A 165 -22.41 -1.29 8.10
CA ALA A 165 -21.01 -1.19 8.53
C ALA A 165 -20.41 0.17 8.19
N SER A 166 -20.69 0.70 7.00
CA SER A 166 -20.28 2.03 6.57
C SER A 166 -20.86 3.13 7.47
N ALA A 167 -22.14 3.01 7.85
CA ALA A 167 -22.76 3.96 8.77
C ALA A 167 -22.12 3.91 10.18
N MET A 168 -21.84 2.72 10.69
CA MET A 168 -21.12 2.55 11.97
C MET A 168 -19.68 3.09 11.89
N ALA A 169 -19.00 2.89 10.76
CA ALA A 169 -17.66 3.41 10.53
C ALA A 169 -17.65 4.94 10.57
N VAL A 170 -18.67 5.59 10.00
CA VAL A 170 -18.84 7.04 10.11
C VAL A 170 -19.04 7.49 11.56
N GLN A 171 -19.88 6.80 12.36
CA GLN A 171 -20.05 7.10 13.80
C GLN A 171 -18.71 7.04 14.54
N ALA A 172 -17.95 5.95 14.34
CA ALA A 172 -16.64 5.75 14.94
C ALA A 172 -15.64 6.84 14.51
N LEU A 173 -15.63 7.18 13.22
CA LEU A 173 -14.72 8.16 12.65
C LEU A 173 -14.95 9.56 13.25
N ILE A 174 -16.21 9.99 13.35
CA ILE A 174 -16.55 11.30 13.92
C ILE A 174 -16.60 11.28 15.45
N LYS A 175 -16.28 10.14 16.09
CA LYS A 175 -16.26 9.94 17.54
C LYS A 175 -17.59 10.27 18.21
N LYS A 176 -18.71 9.95 17.56
CA LYS A 176 -20.08 10.17 18.07
C LYS A 176 -20.76 8.83 18.34
N ASN A 177 -21.62 8.81 19.35
CA ASN A 177 -22.45 7.64 19.66
C ASN A 177 -23.78 7.69 18.90
N CYS A 178 -24.60 6.64 19.05
CA CYS A 178 -25.90 6.51 18.40
C CYS A 178 -26.96 7.57 18.75
N GLN A 179 -26.73 8.42 19.76
CA GLN A 179 -27.63 9.54 20.08
C GLN A 179 -27.26 10.79 19.28
N SER A 180 -25.96 11.09 19.22
CA SER A 180 -25.41 12.26 18.51
C SER A 180 -25.17 12.02 17.01
N ALA A 181 -25.08 10.77 16.58
CA ALA A 181 -25.00 10.38 15.18
C ALA A 181 -25.95 9.21 14.93
N GLN A 182 -27.13 9.48 14.37
CA GLN A 182 -28.17 8.45 14.19
C GLN A 182 -28.07 7.84 12.80
N ILE A 183 -28.08 6.50 12.73
CA ILE A 183 -28.23 5.77 11.47
C ILE A 183 -29.72 5.78 11.12
N CYS A 184 -30.05 6.30 9.95
CA CYS A 184 -31.41 6.56 9.51
C CYS A 184 -31.67 5.93 8.14
N THR A 185 -32.92 5.54 7.92
CA THR A 185 -33.42 5.06 6.62
C THR A 185 -34.88 5.48 6.45
N PHE A 186 -35.36 5.63 5.22
CA PHE A 186 -36.80 5.84 4.97
C PHE A 186 -37.60 4.53 4.93
N GLY A 187 -36.94 3.39 4.79
CA GLY A 187 -37.57 2.08 4.79
C GLY A 187 -37.41 1.35 6.11
N LYS A 188 -37.99 0.14 6.19
CA LYS A 188 -37.74 -0.77 7.31
C LYS A 188 -36.67 -1.77 6.87
N VAL A 189 -35.80 -2.12 7.82
CA VAL A 189 -34.90 -3.27 7.64
C VAL A 189 -35.76 -4.53 7.64
N ALA A 190 -35.83 -5.21 6.50
CA ALA A 190 -36.75 -6.34 6.30
C ALA A 190 -36.03 -7.68 6.24
N ARG A 191 -34.78 -7.71 5.76
CA ARG A 191 -33.97 -8.93 5.66
C ARG A 191 -33.66 -9.51 7.04
N HIS A 192 -33.95 -10.80 7.22
CA HIS A 192 -33.83 -11.48 8.51
C HIS A 192 -32.39 -11.51 9.04
N GLU A 193 -31.42 -11.69 8.15
CA GLU A 193 -30.00 -11.65 8.45
C GLU A 193 -29.56 -10.27 8.98
N ASN A 194 -30.08 -9.18 8.41
CA ASN A 194 -29.76 -7.81 8.85
C ASN A 194 -30.43 -7.51 10.19
N ILE A 195 -31.67 -7.96 10.38
CA ILE A 195 -32.38 -7.88 11.68
C ILE A 195 -31.61 -8.65 12.75
N ALA A 196 -31.14 -9.86 12.45
CA ALA A 196 -30.34 -10.66 13.36
C ALA A 196 -29.01 -9.97 13.70
N MET A 197 -28.30 -9.44 12.70
CA MET A 197 -27.08 -8.66 12.89
C MET A 197 -27.32 -7.45 13.80
N MET A 198 -28.36 -6.66 13.53
CA MET A 198 -28.72 -5.50 14.35
C MET A 198 -29.00 -5.90 15.80
N ARG A 199 -29.72 -7.01 16.02
CA ARG A 199 -30.03 -7.51 17.36
C ARG A 199 -28.77 -7.98 18.10
N LEU A 200 -27.93 -8.78 17.45
CA LEU A 200 -26.73 -9.36 18.04
C LEU A 200 -25.67 -8.29 18.35
N LEU A 201 -25.48 -7.34 17.44
CA LEU A 201 -24.51 -6.25 17.57
C LEU A 201 -25.08 -5.00 18.25
N LYS A 202 -26.36 -5.03 18.65
CA LYS A 202 -27.09 -3.92 19.29
C LYS A 202 -27.07 -2.62 18.47
N ILE A 203 -27.15 -2.75 17.15
CA ILE A 203 -27.15 -1.63 16.21
C ILE A 203 -28.54 -0.99 16.17
N ARG A 204 -28.59 0.34 16.25
CA ARG A 204 -29.83 1.12 16.21
C ARG A 204 -29.94 1.83 14.87
N ILE A 205 -30.95 1.45 14.09
CA ILE A 205 -31.31 2.11 12.84
C ILE A 205 -32.72 2.66 13.01
N ARG A 206 -32.88 3.97 12.76
CA ARG A 206 -34.15 4.69 12.88
C ARG A 206 -34.81 4.77 11.52
N THR A 207 -36.01 4.21 11.38
CA THR A 207 -36.86 4.55 10.23
C THR A 207 -37.41 5.96 10.42
N ILE A 208 -37.18 6.82 9.44
CA ILE A 208 -37.57 8.23 9.46
C ILE A 208 -38.55 8.56 8.33
N THR A 209 -39.20 9.71 8.48
CA THR A 209 -39.93 10.41 7.41
C THR A 209 -39.19 11.69 7.06
N GLN A 210 -39.61 12.37 6.00
CA GLN A 210 -38.94 13.58 5.52
C GLN A 210 -38.96 14.72 6.55
N GLU A 211 -39.99 14.78 7.38
CA GLU A 211 -40.16 15.77 8.44
C GLU A 211 -39.12 15.60 9.55
N HIS A 212 -38.59 14.40 9.76
CA HIS A 212 -37.58 14.13 10.78
C HIS A 212 -36.18 14.63 10.37
N ILE A 213 -35.94 14.93 9.09
CA ILE A 213 -34.64 15.45 8.62
C ILE A 213 -34.27 16.75 9.35
N LYS A 214 -35.27 17.58 9.66
CA LYS A 214 -35.09 18.87 10.37
C LYS A 214 -34.57 18.73 11.81
N GLU A 215 -34.53 17.52 12.36
CA GLU A 215 -33.99 17.24 13.70
C GLU A 215 -32.46 17.20 13.74
N PHE A 216 -31.81 17.21 12.57
CA PHE A 216 -30.37 17.01 12.41
C PHE A 216 -29.69 18.26 11.87
N ASP A 217 -28.51 18.54 12.39
CA ASP A 217 -27.68 19.68 11.99
C ASP A 217 -26.86 19.36 10.74
N ARG A 218 -26.55 18.07 10.53
CA ARG A 218 -25.71 17.57 9.46
C ARG A 218 -26.25 16.28 8.86
N MET A 219 -26.02 16.10 7.57
CA MET A 219 -26.37 14.88 6.84
C MET A 219 -25.19 14.30 6.09
N VAL A 220 -24.92 13.03 6.32
CA VAL A 220 -24.04 12.19 5.49
C VAL A 220 -24.83 11.02 4.93
N ILE A 221 -24.64 10.74 3.65
CA ILE A 221 -25.25 9.59 2.97
C ILE A 221 -24.16 8.57 2.69
N VAL A 222 -24.42 7.31 2.98
CA VAL A 222 -23.49 6.20 2.77
C VAL A 222 -24.13 5.09 1.95
N ASP A 223 -23.33 4.40 1.13
CA ASP A 223 -23.72 3.25 0.28
C ASP A 223 -24.78 3.55 -0.81
N VAL A 224 -25.26 4.79 -0.84
CA VAL A 224 -26.13 5.32 -1.88
C VAL A 224 -25.85 6.80 -2.08
N GLN A 225 -26.37 7.34 -3.18
CA GLN A 225 -26.25 8.75 -3.54
C GLN A 225 -27.63 9.43 -3.53
N PRO A 226 -27.70 10.76 -3.39
CA PRO A 226 -28.98 11.49 -3.32
C PRO A 226 -30.04 11.10 -4.36
N PRO A 227 -29.70 10.82 -5.65
CA PRO A 227 -30.69 10.42 -6.64
C PRO A 227 -31.47 9.14 -6.31
N TYR A 228 -30.95 8.26 -5.45
CA TYR A 228 -31.65 7.06 -4.97
C TYR A 228 -33.02 7.39 -4.36
N PHE A 229 -33.12 8.52 -3.65
CA PHE A 229 -34.32 8.89 -2.90
C PHE A 229 -35.39 9.59 -3.76
N LYS A 230 -35.12 9.83 -5.06
CA LYS A 230 -36.04 10.37 -6.07
C LYS A 230 -36.84 11.60 -5.59
N ASN A 231 -38.02 11.35 -5.03
CA ASN A 231 -39.03 12.34 -4.67
C ASN A 231 -38.87 12.89 -3.24
N LYS A 232 -37.89 12.43 -2.46
CA LYS A 232 -37.63 12.96 -1.11
C LYS A 232 -36.81 14.24 -1.20
N GLN A 233 -37.26 15.30 -0.52
CA GLN A 233 -36.44 16.49 -0.38
C GLN A 233 -35.50 16.29 0.81
N LEU A 234 -34.24 15.98 0.50
CA LEU A 234 -33.19 15.78 1.51
C LEU A 234 -32.69 17.12 2.08
N GLY A 235 -32.89 18.23 1.38
CA GLY A 235 -32.32 19.51 1.76
C GLY A 235 -30.80 19.52 1.59
N ARG A 236 -30.08 20.00 2.61
CA ARG A 236 -28.61 20.09 2.59
C ARG A 236 -27.99 18.72 2.86
N VAL A 237 -27.20 18.22 1.92
CA VAL A 237 -26.33 17.05 2.10
C VAL A 237 -24.91 17.54 2.33
N ASP A 238 -24.30 17.22 3.47
CA ASP A 238 -22.94 17.66 3.79
C ASP A 238 -21.89 16.72 3.20
N ALA A 239 -22.15 15.40 3.21
CA ALA A 239 -21.21 14.40 2.72
C ALA A 239 -21.92 13.23 2.03
N VAL A 240 -21.27 12.66 1.00
CA VAL A 240 -21.69 11.41 0.34
C VAL A 240 -20.49 10.48 0.21
N ILE A 241 -20.64 9.23 0.63
CA ILE A 241 -19.63 8.18 0.52
C ILE A 241 -20.28 6.99 -0.18
N ASP A 242 -19.87 6.71 -1.41
CA ASP A 242 -20.48 5.63 -2.19
C ASP A 242 -19.48 5.03 -3.19
N HIS A 243 -19.60 3.73 -3.42
CA HIS A 243 -18.75 2.97 -4.34
C HIS A 243 -19.41 2.69 -5.70
N HIS A 244 -20.71 2.97 -5.83
CA HIS A 244 -21.43 2.83 -7.10
C HIS A 244 -21.02 3.93 -8.10
N PRO A 245 -21.22 3.69 -9.43
CA PRO A 245 -20.95 4.69 -10.45
C PRO A 245 -21.67 6.02 -10.19
N TYR A 246 -20.99 7.14 -10.44
CA TYR A 246 -21.57 8.47 -10.26
C TYR A 246 -22.75 8.72 -11.24
N PRO A 247 -23.99 8.90 -10.75
CA PRO A 247 -25.19 8.97 -11.57
C PRO A 247 -25.46 10.37 -12.13
N GLY A 248 -24.64 11.37 -11.79
CA GLY A 248 -24.80 12.75 -12.23
C GLY A 248 -24.91 13.76 -11.09
N LYS A 249 -25.43 14.96 -11.39
CA LYS A 249 -25.24 16.15 -10.54
C LYS A 249 -26.12 16.15 -9.28
N TYR A 250 -25.46 16.30 -8.13
CA TYR A 250 -26.03 16.74 -6.86
C TYR A 250 -24.95 17.51 -6.08
N GLU A 251 -25.35 18.34 -5.12
CA GLU A 251 -24.42 19.12 -4.30
C GLU A 251 -24.14 18.43 -2.96
N ALA A 252 -22.87 18.43 -2.56
CA ALA A 252 -22.41 18.03 -1.24
C ALA A 252 -21.05 18.67 -0.95
N LEU A 253 -20.76 18.99 0.31
CA LEU A 253 -19.47 19.60 0.70
C LEU A 253 -18.30 18.61 0.60
N PHE A 254 -18.59 17.31 0.72
CA PHE A 254 -17.64 16.23 0.56
C PHE A 254 -18.25 15.08 -0.23
N LYS A 255 -17.46 14.53 -1.16
CA LYS A 255 -17.84 13.42 -2.02
C LYS A 255 -16.66 12.45 -2.07
N ASP A 256 -16.85 11.24 -1.55
CA ASP A 256 -15.95 10.13 -1.77
C ASP A 256 -16.66 9.10 -2.64
N LEU A 257 -16.39 9.17 -3.94
CA LEU A 257 -17.13 8.46 -4.98
C LEU A 257 -16.18 7.71 -5.90
N ASN A 258 -16.67 6.63 -6.49
CA ASN A 258 -16.00 5.93 -7.58
C ASN A 258 -16.25 6.68 -8.90
N ILE A 259 -15.31 7.56 -9.27
CA ILE A 259 -15.34 8.39 -10.50
C ILE A 259 -14.33 7.86 -11.49
#